data_AF-A0A3B0AIM2-F1
#
_entry.id   AF-A0A3B0AIM2-F1
#
_cell.length_a   1.000
_cell.length_b   1.000
_cell.length_c   1.000
_cell.angle_alpha   90.00
_cell.angle_beta   90.00
_cell.angle_gamma   90.00
#
_symmetry.space_group_name_H-M   'P 1'
#
loop_
_entity.id
_entity.type
_entity.pdbx_description
1 polymer ?
#
loop_
_entity_poly.entity_id
_entity_poly.type
_entity_poly.pdbx_seq_one_letter_code
_entity_poly.pdbx_strand_id
1 'polypeptide(L)'
;MATVIVLTQCPVGLRGFLTRWLFEISPGVFVGKPSARIREALWSEVKQYAGQGRALLTFTTDNEQGFTFETHDHKWRPVDHEGLTLIHRPSDRAEGRVAQAKGWSRAAKRRRFGNR
;
A
#
# COMPACT_ATOMS: atom_id res chain seq x y z
N MET A 1 -19.94 -0.92 -13.20
CA MET A 1 -19.01 -1.32 -12.10
C MET A 1 -18.32 -0.07 -11.60
N ALA A 2 -18.25 0.15 -10.29
CA ALA A 2 -17.62 1.34 -9.72
C ALA A 2 -16.10 1.15 -9.62
N THR A 3 -15.35 2.25 -9.74
CA THR A 3 -13.89 2.32 -9.52
C THR A 3 -13.60 3.49 -8.59
N VAL A 4 -12.75 3.26 -7.60
CA VAL A 4 -12.24 4.26 -6.68
C VAL A 4 -10.72 4.21 -6.71
N ILE A 5 -10.05 5.35 -6.88
CA ILE A 5 -8.59 5.48 -6.73
C ILE A 5 -8.31 6.44 -5.58
N VAL A 6 -7.46 6.04 -4.65
CA VAL A 6 -6.97 6.88 -3.57
C VAL A 6 -5.48 7.13 -3.77
N LEU A 7 -5.07 8.39 -3.81
CA LEU A 7 -3.68 8.84 -3.92
C LEU A 7 -3.25 9.52 -2.62
N THR A 8 -2.01 9.29 -2.20
CA THR A 8 -1.40 9.95 -1.05
C THR A 8 0.04 10.34 -1.39
N GLN A 9 0.41 11.62 -1.18
CA GLN A 9 1.75 12.13 -1.50
C GLN A 9 2.17 11.93 -2.97
N CYS A 10 1.22 11.88 -3.90
CA CYS A 10 1.51 11.76 -5.33
C CYS A 10 1.70 13.15 -6.00
N PRO A 11 2.45 13.23 -7.12
CA PRO A 11 2.60 14.46 -7.90
C PRO A 11 1.27 15.07 -8.34
N VAL A 12 1.19 16.40 -8.40
CA VAL A 12 -0.01 17.14 -8.86
C VAL A 12 -0.40 16.79 -10.29
N GLY A 13 0.57 16.48 -11.15
CA GLY A 13 0.34 16.05 -12.54
C GLY A 13 -0.48 14.75 -12.63
N LEU A 14 -0.23 13.79 -11.74
CA LEU A 14 -0.99 12.55 -11.69
C LEU A 14 -2.44 12.79 -11.24
N ARG A 15 -2.66 13.69 -10.28
CA ARG A 15 -4.00 14.08 -9.85
C ARG A 15 -4.78 14.70 -11.01
N GLY A 16 -4.19 15.67 -11.71
CA GLY A 16 -4.80 16.29 -12.89
C GLY A 16 -5.00 15.33 -14.06
N PHE A 17 -4.14 14.32 -14.20
CA PHE A 17 -4.33 13.25 -15.19
C PHE A 17 -5.61 12.45 -14.91
N LEU A 18 -5.86 12.08 -13.65
CA LEU A 18 -7.00 11.25 -13.25
C LEU A 18 -8.34 11.98 -13.36
N THR A 19 -8.39 13.31 -13.16
CA THR A 19 -9.63 14.09 -13.28
C THR A 19 -10.23 14.09 -14.69
N ARG A 20 -9.45 13.68 -15.71
CA ARG A 20 -9.94 13.50 -17.09
C ARG A 20 -10.91 12.32 -17.23
N TRP A 21 -10.91 11.39 -16.28
CA TRP A 21 -11.70 10.15 -16.32
C TRP A 21 -12.55 9.92 -15.07
N LEU A 22 -12.13 10.45 -13.93
CA LEU A 22 -12.72 10.23 -12.62
C LEU A 22 -13.03 11.57 -11.94
N PHE A 23 -14.01 11.57 -11.04
CA PHE A 23 -14.35 12.74 -10.23
C PHE A 23 -13.53 12.73 -8.94
N GLU A 24 -12.77 13.78 -8.67
CA GLU A 24 -12.10 13.95 -7.36
C GLU A 24 -13.12 14.49 -6.35
N ILE A 25 -13.61 13.63 -5.45
CA ILE A 25 -14.66 13.97 -4.47
C ILE A 25 -14.11 14.45 -3.12
N SER A 26 -12.80 14.26 -2.91
CA SER A 26 -12.03 14.67 -1.75
C SER A 26 -10.55 14.68 -2.16
N PRO A 27 -9.65 15.45 -1.52
CA PRO A 27 -8.24 15.46 -1.91
C PRO A 27 -7.63 14.06 -2.02
N GLY A 28 -7.21 13.68 -3.23
CA GLY A 28 -6.64 12.37 -3.52
C GLY A 28 -7.64 11.23 -3.68
N VAL A 29 -8.95 11.47 -3.57
CA VAL A 29 -9.99 10.42 -3.70
C VAL A 29 -10.78 10.62 -4.99
N PHE A 30 -10.63 9.68 -5.91
CA PHE A 30 -11.20 9.72 -7.26
C PHE A 30 -12.24 8.61 -7.42
N VAL A 31 -13.42 8.92 -7.96
CA VAL A 31 -14.51 7.96 -8.16
C VAL A 31 -15.04 8.03 -9.59
N GLY A 32 -15.32 6.89 -10.19
CA GLY A 32 -15.93 6.81 -11.51
C GLY A 32 -16.41 5.42 -11.90
N LYS A 33 -16.82 5.27 -13.15
CA LYS A 33 -17.28 3.99 -13.73
C LYS A 33 -16.61 3.71 -15.10
N PRO A 34 -15.26 3.77 -15.21
CA PRO A 34 -14.59 3.36 -16.43
C PRO A 34 -14.81 1.86 -16.71
N SER A 35 -14.65 1.46 -17.99
CA SER A 35 -14.57 0.04 -18.33
C SER A 35 -13.32 -0.60 -17.72
N ALA A 36 -13.29 -1.94 -17.64
CA ALA A 36 -12.13 -2.68 -17.12
C ALA A 36 -10.82 -2.29 -17.82
N ARG A 37 -10.84 -2.19 -19.16
CA ARG A 37 -9.70 -1.75 -19.97
C ARG A 37 -9.20 -0.35 -19.57
N ILE A 38 -10.11 0.60 -19.39
CA ILE A 38 -9.72 1.96 -19.00
C ILE A 38 -9.21 1.99 -17.57
N ARG A 39 -9.85 1.27 -16.65
CA ARG A 39 -9.38 1.12 -15.27
C ARG A 39 -7.95 0.58 -15.22
N GLU A 40 -7.65 -0.48 -15.97
CA GLU A 40 -6.31 -1.09 -16.04
C GLU A 40 -5.27 -0.11 -16.62
N ALA A 41 -5.63 0.63 -17.65
CA ALA A 41 -4.76 1.67 -18.22
C ALA A 41 -4.50 2.79 -17.18
N LEU A 42 -5.54 3.29 -16.52
CA LEU A 42 -5.39 4.30 -15.45
C LEU A 42 -4.50 3.78 -14.31
N TRP A 43 -4.65 2.51 -13.94
CA TRP A 43 -3.84 1.90 -12.89
C TRP A 43 -2.38 1.75 -13.27
N SER A 44 -2.09 1.41 -14.54
CA SER A 44 -0.73 1.40 -15.07
C SER A 44 -0.07 2.77 -14.96
N GLU A 45 -0.78 3.82 -15.35
CA GLU A 45 -0.30 5.21 -15.30
C GLU A 45 -0.08 5.67 -13.85
N VAL A 46 -0.97 5.29 -12.92
CA VAL A 46 -0.79 5.55 -11.49
C VAL A 46 0.50 4.90 -10.98
N LYS A 47 0.74 3.61 -11.27
CA LYS A 47 1.98 2.94 -10.85
C LYS A 47 3.23 3.54 -11.49
N GLN A 48 3.12 4.06 -12.70
CA GLN A 48 4.25 4.68 -13.40
C GLN A 48 4.60 6.08 -12.86
N TYR A 49 3.60 6.88 -12.51
CA TYR A 49 3.78 8.30 -12.19
C TYR A 49 3.53 8.67 -10.73
N ALA A 50 3.24 7.69 -9.84
CA ALA A 50 3.04 7.95 -8.42
C ALA A 50 4.30 8.46 -7.70
N GLY A 51 5.50 8.20 -8.25
CA GLY A 51 6.76 8.62 -7.64
C GLY A 51 6.98 7.92 -6.30
N GLN A 52 7.15 8.69 -5.22
CA GLN A 52 7.20 8.16 -3.84
C GLN A 52 5.82 8.15 -3.16
N GLY A 53 4.78 8.50 -3.92
CA GLY A 53 3.41 8.50 -3.44
C GLY A 53 2.82 7.10 -3.37
N ARG A 54 1.74 6.97 -2.61
CA ARG A 54 1.02 5.72 -2.39
C ARG A 54 -0.29 5.76 -3.13
N ALA A 55 -0.72 4.62 -3.66
CA ALA A 55 -2.02 4.51 -4.29
C ALA A 55 -2.78 3.24 -3.87
N LEU A 56 -4.09 3.36 -3.80
CA LEU A 56 -5.03 2.24 -3.76
C LEU A 56 -5.98 2.35 -4.95
N LEU A 57 -6.29 1.22 -5.54
CA LEU A 57 -7.37 1.06 -6.50
C LEU A 57 -8.38 0.08 -5.91
N THR A 58 -9.66 0.43 -5.90
CA THR A 58 -10.76 -0.46 -5.55
C THR A 58 -11.76 -0.49 -6.69
N PHE A 59 -12.25 -1.67 -7.06
CA PHE A 59 -13.27 -1.79 -8.09
C PHE A 59 -14.22 -2.96 -7.86
N THR A 60 -15.45 -2.83 -8.38
CA THR A 60 -16.45 -3.89 -8.35
C THR A 60 -15.98 -5.09 -9.18
N THR A 61 -16.14 -6.29 -8.63
CA THR A 61 -15.87 -7.58 -9.28
C THR A 61 -16.94 -8.57 -8.84
N ASP A 62 -17.11 -9.64 -9.61
CA ASP A 62 -18.04 -10.74 -9.32
C ASP A 62 -17.36 -11.78 -8.42
N ASN A 63 -17.16 -11.40 -7.16
CA ASN A 63 -16.66 -12.28 -6.10
C ASN A 63 -17.55 -12.12 -4.85
N GLU A 64 -17.32 -12.94 -3.83
CA GLU A 64 -18.11 -12.93 -2.58
C GLU A 64 -18.21 -11.55 -1.92
N GLN A 65 -17.14 -10.74 -2.00
CA GLN A 65 -17.10 -9.40 -1.40
C GLN A 65 -17.73 -8.32 -2.29
N GLY A 66 -18.03 -8.62 -3.55
CA GLY A 66 -18.52 -7.67 -4.55
C GLY A 66 -17.48 -6.65 -5.01
N PHE A 67 -16.23 -6.73 -4.54
CA PHE A 67 -15.13 -5.85 -4.92
C PHE A 67 -13.77 -6.51 -4.67
N THR A 68 -12.74 -5.91 -5.26
CA THR A 68 -11.34 -6.20 -4.97
C THR A 68 -10.56 -4.90 -4.96
N PHE A 69 -9.32 -4.95 -4.49
CA PHE A 69 -8.44 -3.81 -4.43
C PHE A 69 -6.98 -4.16 -4.69
N GLU A 70 -6.25 -3.20 -5.24
CA GLU A 70 -4.83 -3.25 -5.50
C GLU A 70 -4.11 -2.09 -4.80
N THR A 71 -2.84 -2.28 -4.47
CA THR A 71 -2.02 -1.26 -3.80
C THR A 71 -0.73 -0.98 -4.57
N HIS A 72 -0.24 0.26 -4.46
CA HIS A 72 1.07 0.69 -4.95
C HIS A 72 1.81 1.43 -3.82
N ASP A 73 3.01 0.95 -3.48
CA ASP A 73 3.88 1.44 -2.41
C ASP A 73 3.20 1.63 -1.04
N HIS A 74 2.11 0.87 -0.78
CA HIS A 74 1.38 0.91 0.47
C HIS A 74 1.99 -0.04 1.52
N LYS A 75 2.17 0.41 2.78
CA LYS A 75 2.61 -0.45 3.91
C LYS A 75 1.64 -1.62 4.18
N TRP A 76 0.40 -1.46 3.74
CA TRP A 76 -0.66 -2.45 3.97
C TRP A 76 -0.83 -3.26 2.71
N ARG A 77 -0.80 -4.59 2.86
CA ARG A 77 -0.77 -5.51 1.72
C ARG A 77 -2.09 -6.29 1.69
N PRO A 78 -2.73 -6.43 0.51
CA PRO A 78 -3.81 -7.38 0.34
C PRO A 78 -3.29 -8.79 0.67
N VAL A 79 -4.08 -9.58 1.40
CA VAL A 79 -3.79 -10.98 1.70
C VAL A 79 -5.04 -11.81 1.47
N ASP A 80 -4.88 -12.98 0.87
CA ASP A 80 -5.97 -13.95 0.74
C ASP A 80 -6.13 -14.71 2.05
N HIS A 81 -7.38 -14.84 2.49
CA HIS A 81 -7.76 -15.65 3.65
C HIS A 81 -9.06 -16.37 3.33
N GLU A 82 -8.96 -17.67 3.03
CA GLU A 82 -10.10 -18.52 2.69
C GLU A 82 -10.93 -17.99 1.50
N GLY A 83 -10.26 -17.38 0.51
CA GLY A 83 -10.91 -16.78 -0.66
C GLY A 83 -11.42 -15.35 -0.44
N LEU A 84 -11.28 -14.79 0.76
CA LEU A 84 -11.54 -13.38 1.05
C LEU A 84 -10.25 -12.57 0.94
N THR A 85 -10.32 -11.43 0.23
CA THR A 85 -9.23 -10.45 0.23
C THR A 85 -9.33 -9.57 1.47
N LEU A 86 -8.37 -9.74 2.39
CA LEU A 86 -8.20 -8.94 3.60
C LEU A 86 -7.02 -7.98 3.46
N ILE A 87 -6.85 -7.07 4.43
CA ILE A 87 -5.73 -6.12 4.47
C ILE A 87 -4.81 -6.40 5.66
N HIS A 88 -3.60 -6.88 5.37
CA HIS A 88 -2.59 -7.09 6.40
C HIS A 88 -1.91 -5.77 6.77
N ARG A 89 -1.97 -5.44 8.07
CA ARG A 89 -1.30 -4.27 8.65
C ARG A 89 -0.14 -4.75 9.51
N PRO A 90 1.12 -4.59 9.05
CA PRO A 90 2.27 -4.94 9.86
C PRO A 90 2.23 -4.21 11.20
N SER A 91 2.36 -4.94 12.30
CA SER A 91 2.55 -4.35 13.62
C SER A 91 4.00 -3.88 13.76
N ASP A 92 4.22 -2.70 14.33
CA ASP A 92 5.58 -2.16 14.56
C ASP A 92 6.42 -3.06 15.48
N ARG A 93 5.77 -4.00 16.19
CA ARG A 93 6.41 -5.02 17.02
C ARG A 93 7.24 -6.04 16.22
N ALA A 94 6.92 -6.25 14.94
CA ALA A 94 7.65 -7.16 14.06
C ALA A 94 8.98 -6.55 13.57
N GLU A 95 9.01 -5.24 13.31
CA GLU A 95 10.21 -4.50 12.90
C GLU A 95 11.21 -4.30 14.07
N GLY A 96 10.71 -4.30 15.31
CA GLY A 96 11.51 -4.19 16.53
C GLY A 96 12.26 -5.46 16.97
N ARG A 97 12.11 -6.59 16.27
CA ARG A 97 12.93 -7.81 16.50
C ARG A 97 14.16 -7.84 15.60
N VAL A 98 14.82 -6.70 15.39
CA VAL A 98 16.26 -6.76 15.10
C VAL A 98 16.89 -7.35 16.35
N ALA A 99 17.37 -8.59 16.26
CA ALA A 99 18.06 -9.25 17.36
C ALA A 99 19.11 -8.27 17.91
N GLN A 100 18.88 -7.72 19.11
CA GLN A 100 19.85 -6.85 19.76
C GLN A 100 21.20 -7.57 19.70
N ALA A 101 22.18 -6.93 19.06
CA ALA A 101 23.49 -7.53 18.88
C ALA A 101 24.00 -7.98 20.25
N LYS A 102 24.12 -9.31 20.44
CA LYS A 102 24.62 -9.88 21.70
C LYS A 102 26.02 -9.30 21.94
N GLY A 103 26.21 -8.59 23.05
CA GLY A 103 27.52 -8.01 23.41
C GLY A 103 27.59 -6.49 23.56
N TRP A 104 26.50 -5.74 23.34
CA TRP A 104 26.53 -4.28 23.51
C TRP A 104 26.69 -3.83 24.97
N SER A 105 26.19 -4.61 25.94
CA SER A 105 26.20 -4.22 27.35
C SER A 105 27.60 -4.28 27.97
N ARG A 106 27.89 -3.36 28.91
CA ARG A 106 29.14 -3.37 29.71
C ARG A 106 29.30 -4.68 30.49
N ALA A 107 28.19 -5.32 30.87
CA ALA A 107 28.19 -6.64 31.50
C ALA A 107 28.67 -7.75 30.55
N ALA A 108 28.17 -7.76 29.31
CA ALA A 108 28.63 -8.73 28.30
C ALA A 108 30.09 -8.52 27.91
N LYS A 109 30.55 -7.27 27.77
CA LYS A 109 31.98 -6.95 27.55
C LYS A 109 32.85 -7.44 28.71
N ARG A 110 32.44 -7.22 29.96
CA ARG A 110 33.18 -7.68 31.15
C ARG A 110 33.31 -9.21 31.21
N ARG A 111 32.26 -9.96 30.87
CA ARG A 111 32.32 -11.44 30.79
C ARG A 111 33.32 -11.95 29.74
N ARG A 112 33.51 -11.19 28.64
CA ARG A 112 34.45 -11.57 27.57
C ARG A 112 35.92 -11.41 27.97
N PHE A 113 36.23 -10.47 28.87
CA PHE A 113 37.61 -10.16 29.27
C PHE A 113 37.96 -10.52 30.72
N GLY A 114 36.98 -10.95 31.53
CA GLY A 114 37.17 -11.28 32.95
C GLY A 114 37.52 -12.74 33.26
N ASN A 115 37.81 -13.56 32.24
CA ASN A 115 38.13 -14.99 32.39
C ASN A 115 39.59 -15.29 32.04
N ARG A 116 40.52 -14.47 32.52
CA ARG A 116 41.97 -14.72 32.46
C ARG A 116 42.53 -14.76 33.87
#